data_AF-A0A2W5HKG3-F1
#
_entry.id   AF-A0A2W5HKG3-F1
#
_cell.length_a   1.000
_cell.length_b   1.000
_cell.length_c   1.000
_cell.angle_alpha   90.00
_cell.angle_beta   90.00
_cell.angle_gamma   90.00
#
_symmetry.space_group_name_H-M   'P 1'
#
loop_
_entity.id
_entity.type
_entity.pdbx_description
1 polymer ?
#
loop_
_entity_poly.entity_id
_entity_poly.type
_entity_poly.pdbx_seq_one_letter_code
_entity_poly.pdbx_strand_id
1 'polypeptide(L)' 'MKYLFLAILAFALTACQTETPMEWQLRKSFEQSSERACRDKKGTAHYSTCYQRNMHKYNKFWEDVQARHLNVKKR' A
#
# COMPACT_ATOMS: atom_id res chain seq x y z
N MET A 1 -21.32 -32.59 5.54
CA MET A 1 -19.95 -32.04 5.61
C MET A 1 -19.33 -31.77 4.23
N LYS A 2 -20.09 -31.32 3.22
CA LYS A 2 -19.57 -31.07 1.85
C LYS A 2 -19.60 -29.58 1.47
N TYR A 3 -20.46 -28.80 2.13
CA TYR A 3 -20.69 -27.38 1.83
C TYR A 3 -19.81 -26.41 2.65
N LEU A 4 -19.21 -26.86 3.75
CA LEU A 4 -18.33 -26.02 4.57
C LEU A 4 -17.02 -25.68 3.83
N PHE A 5 -16.46 -26.65 3.10
CA PHE A 5 -15.23 -26.43 2.32
C PHE A 5 -15.45 -25.47 1.12
N LEU A 6 -16.64 -25.48 0.52
CA LEU A 6 -16.98 -24.55 -0.56
C LEU A 6 -17.11 -23.11 -0.06
N ALA A 7 -17.65 -22.90 1.14
CA ALA A 7 -17.76 -21.57 1.74
C ALA A 7 -16.38 -20.98 2.09
N ILE A 8 -15.43 -21.80 2.55
CA ILE A 8 -14.06 -21.37 2.84
C ILE A 8 -13.31 -20.98 1.56
N LEU A 9 -13.50 -21.72 0.47
CA LEU A 9 -12.91 -21.39 -0.83
C LEU A 9 -13.47 -20.09 -1.41
N ALA A 10 -14.78 -19.84 -1.29
CA ALA A 10 -15.39 -18.57 -1.71
C ALA A 10 -14.89 -17.36 -0.89
N PHE A 11 -14.62 -17.55 0.41
CA PHE A 11 -13.99 -16.52 1.24
C PHE A 11 -12.51 -16.30 0.91
N ALA A 12 -11.77 -17.34 0.55
CA ALA A 12 -10.38 -17.21 0.10
C ALA A 12 -10.27 -16.43 -1.23
N LEU A 13 -11.22 -16.61 -2.14
CA LEU A 13 -11.31 -15.86 -3.41
C LEU A 13 -11.66 -14.38 -3.21
N THR A 14 -12.48 -14.04 -2.22
CA THR A 14 -12.81 -12.64 -1.91
C THR A 14 -11.70 -11.91 -1.15
N ALA A 15 -10.83 -12.62 -0.42
CA ALA A 15 -9.65 -12.04 0.21
C ALA A 15 -8.52 -11.69 -0.78
N CYS A 16 -8.52 -12.29 -1.98
CA CYS A 16 -7.51 -12.05 -3.03
C CYS A 16 -7.82 -10.82 -3.92
N GLN A 17 -8.95 -10.14 -3.70
CA GLN A 17 -9.34 -8.92 -4.40
C GLN A 17 -8.81 -7.63 -3.74
N THR A 18 -7.77 -7.74 -2.92
CA THR A 18 -7.39 -6.70 -1.96
C THR A 18 -6.55 -5.56 -2.55
N GLU A 19 -5.95 -5.71 -3.73
CA GLU A 19 -5.23 -4.62 -4.41
C GLU A 19 -5.56 -4.60 -5.90
N THR A 20 -6.11 -3.48 -6.39
CA THR A 20 -6.20 -3.26 -7.83
C THR A 20 -4.78 -3.15 -8.40
N PRO A 21 -4.54 -3.55 -9.66
CA PRO A 21 -3.21 -3.45 -10.27
C PRO A 21 -2.63 -2.03 -10.20
N MET A 22 -3.49 -1.01 -10.24
CA MET A 22 -3.11 0.39 -10.06
C MET A 22 -2.57 0.67 -8.65
N GLU A 23 -3.29 0.29 -7.59
CA GLU A 23 -2.85 0.50 -6.20
C GLU A 23 -1.51 -0.22 -5.91
N TRP A 24 -1.33 -1.42 -6.46
CA TRP A 24 -0.06 -2.14 -6.36
C TRP A 24 1.09 -1.38 -7.05
N GLN A 25 0.90 -0.93 -8.29
CA GLN A 25 1.91 -0.15 -9.02
C GLN A 25 2.26 1.14 -8.29
N LEU A 26 1.26 1.80 -7.71
CA LEU A 26 1.42 3.03 -6.96
C LEU A 26 2.23 2.80 -5.68
N ARG A 27 1.91 1.73 -4.93
CA ARG A 27 2.69 1.34 -3.76
C ARG A 27 4.14 1.01 -4.11
N LYS A 28 4.39 0.22 -5.16
CA LYS A 28 5.77 -0.05 -5.64
C LYS A 28 6.51 1.22 -5.99
N SER A 29 5.83 2.20 -6.60
CA SER A 29 6.43 3.49 -6.96
C SER A 29 6.80 4.31 -5.73
N PHE A 30 5.96 4.31 -4.69
CA PHE A 30 6.24 4.97 -3.41
C PHE A 30 7.38 4.30 -2.63
N GLU A 31 7.42 2.97 -2.63
CA GLU A 31 8.53 2.19 -2.06
C GLU A 31 9.85 2.57 -2.73
N GLN A 32 9.93 2.47 -4.07
CA GLN A 32 11.14 2.82 -4.82
C GLN A 32 11.56 4.28 -4.62
N SER A 33 10.61 5.21 -4.56
CA SER A 33 10.88 6.63 -4.32
C SER A 33 11.43 6.86 -2.91
N SER A 34 10.86 6.18 -1.91
CA SER A 34 11.31 6.25 -0.52
C SER A 34 12.71 5.64 -0.35
N GLU A 35 12.97 4.50 -1.00
CA GLU A 35 14.31 3.87 -1.00
C GLU A 35 15.36 4.79 -1.63
N ARG A 36 15.05 5.43 -2.76
CA ARG A 36 15.94 6.39 -3.42
C ARG A 36 16.18 7.62 -2.55
N ALA A 37 15.14 8.17 -1.95
CA ALA A 37 15.22 9.36 -1.10
C ALA A 37 16.02 9.13 0.19
N CYS A 38 16.05 7.89 0.69
CA CYS A 38 16.77 7.51 1.92
C CYS A 38 18.02 6.68 1.65
N ARG A 39 18.50 6.65 0.40
CA ARG A 39 19.66 5.85 -0.01
C ARG A 39 20.93 6.25 0.75
N ASP A 40 21.07 7.54 1.06
CA ASP A 40 22.15 8.12 1.86
C ASP A 40 22.23 7.54 3.27
N LYS A 41 21.09 7.17 3.85
CA LYS A 41 20.97 6.62 5.20
C LYS A 41 20.98 5.10 5.25
N LYS A 42 21.11 4.43 4.10
CA LYS A 42 21.02 2.97 4.02
C LYS A 42 22.10 2.30 4.88
N GLY A 43 21.70 1.35 5.71
CA GLY A 43 22.59 0.67 6.67
C GLY A 43 22.76 1.40 8.02
N THR A 44 22.15 2.58 8.19
CA THR A 44 22.12 3.29 9.48
C THR A 44 20.81 3.05 10.22
N ALA A 45 20.80 3.30 11.53
CA ALA A 45 19.58 3.28 12.34
C ALA A 45 18.51 4.30 11.87
N HIS A 46 18.92 5.33 11.13
CA HIS A 46 18.01 6.36 10.61
C HIS A 46 17.30 5.97 9.31
N TYR A 47 17.70 4.87 8.67
CA TYR A 47 17.08 4.42 7.42
C TYR A 47 15.59 4.16 7.58
N SER A 48 15.21 3.36 8.59
CA SER A 48 13.82 2.95 8.82
C SER A 48 12.91 4.16 9.05
N THR A 49 13.38 5.12 9.85
CA THR A 49 12.64 6.35 10.15
C THR A 49 12.50 7.23 8.90
N CYS A 50 13.58 7.39 8.11
CA CYS A 50 13.52 8.12 6.85
C CYS A 50 12.54 7.49 5.87
N TYR A 51 12.62 6.16 5.72
CA TYR A 51 11.78 5.39 4.82
C TYR A 51 10.30 5.52 5.20
N GLN A 52 9.97 5.31 6.48
CA GLN A 52 8.59 5.43 6.97
C GLN A 52 8.03 6.85 6.80
N ARG A 53 8.85 7.90 7.04
CA ARG A 53 8.42 9.29 6.81
C ARG A 53 8.09 9.56 5.35
N ASN A 54 8.90 9.07 4.41
CA ASN A 54 8.62 9.23 2.98
C ASN A 54 7.39 8.44 2.55
N MET A 55 7.26 7.18 2.99
CA MET A 55 6.06 6.37 2.76
C MET A 55 4.80 7.06 3.28
N HIS A 56 4.83 7.60 4.50
CA HIS A 56 3.71 8.34 5.07
C HIS A 56 3.36 9.59 4.25
N LYS A 57 4.37 10.34 3.78
CA LYS A 57 4.16 11.52 2.93
C LYS A 57 3.49 11.14 1.61
N TYR A 58 3.94 10.08 0.95
CA TYR A 58 3.36 9.63 -0.31
C TYR A 58 1.94 9.06 -0.14
N ASN A 59 1.70 8.28 0.92
CA ASN A 59 0.37 7.78 1.23
C ASN A 59 -0.61 8.94 1.50
N LYS A 60 -0.21 9.92 2.30
CA LYS A 60 -1.04 11.10 2.57
C LYS A 60 -1.36 11.90 1.30
N PHE A 61 -0.38 12.04 0.41
CA PHE A 61 -0.59 12.65 -0.90
C PHE A 61 -1.60 11.86 -1.74
N TRP A 62 -1.50 10.54 -1.76
CA TRP A 62 -2.43 9.69 -2.49
C TRP A 62 -3.85 9.75 -1.91
N GLU A 63 -3.99 9.67 -0.58
CA GLU A 63 -5.26 9.86 0.11
C GLU A 63 -5.92 11.22 -0.22
N ASP A 64 -5.12 12.29 -0.33
CA ASP A 64 -5.59 13.60 -0.78
C ASP A 64 -6.08 13.57 -2.23
N VAL A 65 -5.35 12.91 -3.14
CA VAL A 65 -5.74 12.77 -4.55
C VAL A 65 -7.03 11.96 -4.68
N GLN A 66 -7.12 10.82 -3.99
CA GLN A 66 -8.32 9.98 -3.98
C GLN A 66 -9.54 10.74 -3.45
N ALA A 67 -9.36 11.54 -2.38
CA ALA A 67 -10.44 12.34 -1.82
C ALA A 67 -10.93 13.45 -2.76
N ARG A 68 -10.02 14.10 -3.49
CA ARG A 68 -10.37 15.22 -4.38
C ARG A 68 -10.89 14.79 -5.74
N HIS A 69 -10.35 13.71 -6.29
CA HIS A 69 -10.57 13.34 -7.69
C HIS A 69 -11.37 12.05 -7.85
N LEU A 70 -11.37 11.17 -6.84
CA LEU A 70 -12.05 9.86 -6.90
C LEU A 70 -13.23 9.76 -5.94
N ASN A 71 -13.60 10.84 -5.25
CA ASN A 71 -14.67 10.88 -4.24
C ASN A 71 -14.55 9.79 -3.15
N VAL A 72 -13.32 9.36 -2.83
CA VAL A 72 -13.06 8.37 -1.78
C VAL A 72 -12.93 9.10 -0.44
N LYS A 73 -13.64 8.66 0.60
CA LYS A 73 -13.44 9.20 1.95
C LYS A 73 -12.05 8.85 2.46
N LYS A 74 -11.32 9.85 2.99
CA LYS A 74 -10.07 9.63 3.72
C LYS A 74 -10.29 8.63 4.87
N ARG A 75 -9.37 7.69 5.01
CA ARG A 75 -9.27 6.78 6.16
C ARG A 75 -8.52 7.42 7.31
#